data_AF-A0AAJ2YUY7-F1
#
_entry.id   AF-A0AAJ2YUY7-F1
#
_cell.length_a   1.000
_cell.length_b   1.000
_cell.length_c   1.000
_cell.angle_alpha   90.00
_cell.angle_beta   90.00
_cell.angle_gamma   90.00
#
_symmetry.space_group_name_H-M   'P 1'
#
loop_
_entity.id
_entity.type
_entity.pdbx_description
1 polymer ?
#
loop_
_entity_poly.entity_id
_entity_poly.type
_entity_poly.pdbx_seq_one_letter_code
_entity_poly.pdbx_strand_id
1 'polypeptide(L)'
;QIEGTDYYDTAITYNPQKDRLIDDDCTCPVGYNCKHAAALARLFFQEYRQEFQQRYADSQSPQGIAKRQRGDDQAQRWLNDFKRYLQQTEPEQSVKTNNYLIYLLDQSVSLKKLTVDVQKARRNKNGSIAGESYYTQYENITRKHLTLPEQKRQLFNQIYYYAKINSDERFYQSNLDISSILLEHFKSFIQSGDVYWQKKSHTALKWSEQGYHIELIWQQGINKQTEHLNIELVNGDIRLDLKSNPHIQILASQPPCYVDIQQNTVGQLYGEYTANLLYHFLQMPDLPSMLLPEFEKLTHQYSDVKNLP
;
A
#
# COMPACT_ATOMS: atom_id res chain seq x y z
N GLN A 1 -19.79 -40.54 -0.83
CA GLN A 1 -20.34 -39.24 -1.22
C GLN A 1 -19.16 -38.29 -1.32
N ILE A 2 -18.80 -37.85 -2.53
CA ILE A 2 -17.63 -36.98 -2.73
C ILE A 2 -18.13 -35.55 -2.58
N GLU A 3 -17.75 -34.89 -1.49
CA GLU A 3 -17.96 -33.45 -1.33
C GLU A 3 -16.79 -32.71 -1.97
N GLY A 4 -17.10 -31.82 -2.92
CA GLY A 4 -16.09 -30.94 -3.52
C GLY A 4 -15.77 -29.80 -2.56
N THR A 5 -14.49 -29.45 -2.43
CA THR A 5 -13.98 -28.38 -1.55
C THR A 5 -13.95 -27.00 -2.22
N ASP A 6 -14.27 -26.93 -3.51
CA ASP A 6 -14.11 -25.72 -4.31
C ASP A 6 -15.43 -24.94 -4.42
N TYR A 7 -15.32 -23.62 -4.26
CA TYR A 7 -16.42 -22.68 -4.41
C TYR A 7 -16.43 -22.10 -5.82
N TYR A 8 -17.58 -22.15 -6.48
CA TYR A 8 -17.76 -21.62 -7.83
C TYR A 8 -18.88 -20.58 -7.84
N ASP A 9 -18.57 -19.38 -8.31
CA ASP A 9 -19.55 -18.34 -8.56
C ASP A 9 -20.40 -18.77 -9.76
N THR A 10 -21.71 -18.76 -9.58
CA THR A 10 -22.67 -19.22 -10.59
C THR A 10 -23.75 -18.17 -10.76
N ALA A 11 -24.01 -17.78 -12.00
CA ALA A 11 -25.05 -16.85 -12.40
C ALA A 11 -26.00 -17.50 -13.41
N ILE A 12 -27.27 -17.11 -13.35
CA ILE A 12 -28.28 -17.47 -14.36
C ILE A 12 -28.98 -16.20 -14.82
N THR A 13 -29.26 -16.12 -16.12
CA THR A 13 -29.98 -14.99 -16.70
C THR A 13 -31.40 -15.42 -17.05
N TYR A 14 -32.37 -14.89 -16.31
CA TYR A 14 -33.79 -15.16 -16.51
C TYR A 14 -34.46 -14.05 -17.32
N ASN A 15 -35.19 -14.41 -18.36
CA ASN A 15 -36.03 -13.50 -19.12
C ASN A 15 -37.48 -13.58 -18.62
N PRO A 16 -37.98 -12.57 -17.89
CA PRO A 16 -39.34 -12.58 -17.34
C PRO A 16 -40.44 -12.47 -18.40
N GLN A 17 -40.16 -11.92 -19.59
CA GLN A 17 -41.15 -11.82 -20.67
C GLN A 17 -41.35 -13.15 -21.40
N LYS A 18 -40.25 -13.91 -21.61
CA LYS A 18 -40.26 -15.23 -22.24
C LYS A 18 -40.42 -16.37 -21.25
N ASP A 19 -40.44 -16.03 -19.97
CA ASP A 19 -40.53 -16.95 -18.85
C ASP A 19 -39.55 -18.13 -18.90
N ARG A 20 -38.29 -17.83 -19.22
CA ARG A 20 -37.25 -18.86 -19.34
C ARG A 20 -35.87 -18.30 -19.06
N LEU A 21 -34.95 -19.18 -18.68
CA LEU A 21 -33.53 -18.86 -18.69
C LEU A 21 -33.06 -18.69 -20.14
N ILE A 22 -32.20 -17.70 -20.34
CA ILE A 22 -31.64 -17.37 -21.65
C ILE A 22 -30.13 -17.51 -21.68
N ASP A 23 -29.49 -17.57 -20.50
CA ASP A 23 -28.05 -17.76 -20.36
C ASP A 23 -27.72 -18.23 -18.93
N ASP A 24 -26.53 -18.79 -18.77
CA ASP A 24 -25.94 -19.14 -17.47
C ASP A 24 -24.41 -18.97 -17.54
N ASP A 25 -23.76 -18.71 -16.42
CA ASP A 25 -22.30 -18.64 -16.35
C ASP A 25 -21.83 -19.20 -15.00
N CYS A 26 -20.70 -19.91 -15.00
CA CYS A 26 -20.15 -20.48 -13.79
C CYS A 26 -18.63 -20.52 -13.87
N THR A 27 -17.96 -20.14 -12.79
CA THR A 27 -16.48 -20.18 -12.71
C THR A 27 -15.89 -21.58 -12.61
N CYS A 28 -16.73 -22.63 -12.70
CA CYS A 28 -16.25 -24.00 -12.70
C CYS A 28 -15.59 -24.38 -14.03
N PRO A 29 -14.75 -25.43 -14.08
CA PRO A 29 -14.06 -25.85 -15.31
C PRO A 29 -14.99 -26.18 -16.49
N VAL A 30 -16.28 -26.45 -16.22
CA VAL A 30 -17.29 -26.72 -17.25
C VAL A 30 -17.83 -25.42 -17.87
N GLY A 31 -17.81 -24.30 -17.13
CA GLY A 31 -18.40 -23.03 -17.54
C GLY A 31 -19.93 -23.12 -17.61
N TYR A 32 -20.45 -23.21 -18.84
CA TYR A 32 -21.88 -23.19 -19.18
C TYR A 32 -22.56 -24.55 -19.00
N ASN A 33 -23.87 -24.52 -18.72
CA ASN A 33 -24.73 -25.71 -18.55
C ASN A 33 -24.20 -26.72 -17.53
N CYS A 34 -23.41 -26.25 -16.56
CA CYS A 34 -22.86 -27.11 -15.53
C CYS A 34 -23.92 -27.51 -14.50
N LYS A 35 -23.62 -28.53 -13.68
CA LYS A 35 -24.53 -28.95 -12.60
C LYS A 35 -24.85 -27.84 -11.60
N HIS A 36 -23.94 -26.87 -11.42
CA HIS A 36 -24.15 -25.73 -10.52
C HIS A 36 -25.19 -24.77 -11.10
N ALA A 37 -25.08 -24.43 -12.38
CA ALA A 37 -26.07 -23.63 -13.09
C ALA A 37 -27.45 -24.31 -13.10
N ALA A 38 -27.50 -25.63 -13.34
CA ALA A 38 -28.74 -26.39 -13.28
C ALA A 38 -29.35 -26.42 -11.87
N ALA A 39 -28.53 -26.54 -10.81
CA ALA A 39 -29.00 -26.50 -9.43
C ALA A 39 -29.54 -25.11 -9.05
N LEU A 40 -28.81 -24.05 -9.43
CA LEU A 40 -29.23 -22.67 -9.18
C LEU A 40 -30.50 -22.32 -9.97
N ALA A 41 -30.60 -22.75 -11.23
CA ALA A 41 -31.80 -22.63 -12.04
C ALA A 41 -33.00 -23.27 -11.36
N ARG A 42 -32.85 -24.50 -10.88
CA ARG A 42 -33.91 -25.21 -10.17
C ARG A 42 -34.34 -24.46 -8.90
N LEU A 43 -33.39 -24.01 -8.08
CA LEU A 43 -33.67 -23.22 -6.89
C LEU A 43 -34.44 -21.93 -7.24
N PHE A 44 -34.00 -21.21 -8.27
CA PHE A 44 -34.67 -20.00 -8.74
C PHE A 44 -36.12 -20.25 -9.18
N PHE A 45 -36.38 -21.29 -9.99
CA PHE A 45 -37.74 -21.62 -10.42
C PHE A 45 -38.65 -22.07 -9.28
N GLN A 46 -38.09 -22.74 -8.27
CA GLN A 46 -38.86 -23.25 -7.13
C GLN A 46 -39.17 -22.18 -6.10
N GLU A 47 -38.21 -21.31 -5.78
CA GLU A 47 -38.32 -20.43 -4.61
C GLU A 47 -38.40 -18.94 -4.97
N TYR A 48 -37.77 -18.49 -6.05
CA TYR A 48 -37.54 -17.05 -6.29
C TYR A 48 -38.29 -16.48 -7.48
N ARG A 49 -38.76 -17.31 -8.43
CA ARG A 49 -39.34 -16.85 -9.70
C ARG A 49 -40.58 -15.97 -9.49
N GLN A 50 -41.48 -16.33 -8.59
CA GLN A 50 -42.72 -15.58 -8.36
C GLN A 50 -42.44 -14.17 -7.84
N GLU A 51 -41.60 -14.05 -6.81
CA GLU A 51 -41.20 -12.75 -6.27
C GLU A 51 -40.43 -11.90 -7.29
N PHE A 52 -39.57 -12.54 -8.09
CA PHE A 52 -38.81 -11.86 -9.14
C PHE A 52 -39.74 -11.32 -10.24
N GLN A 53 -40.73 -12.10 -10.68
CA GLN A 53 -41.73 -11.68 -11.66
C GLN A 53 -42.59 -10.53 -11.14
N GLN A 54 -43.03 -10.58 -9.88
CA GLN A 54 -43.78 -9.48 -9.26
C GLN A 54 -42.95 -8.19 -9.19
N ARG A 55 -41.70 -8.27 -8.69
CA ARG A 55 -40.78 -7.12 -8.65
C ARG A 55 -40.49 -6.56 -10.04
N TYR A 56 -40.35 -7.42 -11.05
CA TYR A 56 -40.16 -6.98 -12.43
C TYR A 56 -41.41 -6.25 -12.95
N ALA A 57 -42.60 -6.80 -12.74
CA ALA A 57 -43.86 -6.19 -13.15
C ALA A 57 -44.08 -4.82 -12.48
N ASP A 58 -43.81 -4.73 -11.18
CA ASP A 58 -43.88 -3.48 -10.42
C ASP A 58 -42.88 -2.44 -10.93
N SER A 59 -41.68 -2.88 -11.32
CA SER A 59 -40.65 -2.01 -11.88
C SER A 59 -40.98 -1.49 -13.29
N GLN A 60 -41.81 -2.21 -14.05
CA GLN A 60 -42.30 -1.82 -15.37
C GLN A 60 -43.62 -1.04 -15.31
N SER A 61 -44.23 -0.91 -14.12
CA SER A 61 -45.41 -0.06 -13.93
C SER A 61 -45.04 1.41 -14.17
N PRO A 62 -45.99 2.28 -14.60
CA PRO A 62 -45.73 3.71 -14.77
C PRO A 62 -45.15 4.38 -13.52
N GLN A 63 -45.55 3.91 -12.33
CA GLN A 63 -45.05 4.37 -11.04
C GLN A 63 -43.64 3.85 -10.75
N GLY A 64 -43.33 2.61 -11.11
CA GLY A 64 -41.98 2.02 -11.01
C GLY A 64 -40.97 2.67 -11.95
N ILE A 65 -41.39 2.96 -13.19
CA ILE A 65 -40.59 3.69 -14.18
C ILE A 65 -40.32 5.12 -13.69
N ALA A 66 -41.34 5.83 -13.20
CA ALA A 66 -41.17 7.18 -12.66
C ALA A 66 -40.28 7.21 -11.40
N LYS A 67 -40.34 6.16 -10.57
CA LYS A 67 -39.49 6.03 -9.37
C LYS A 67 -38.03 5.74 -9.73
N ARG A 68 -37.77 4.92 -10.77
CA ARG A 68 -36.43 4.72 -11.33
C ARG A 68 -35.88 6.00 -11.94
N GLN A 69 -36.65 6.69 -12.77
CA GLN A 69 -36.25 7.96 -13.37
C GLN A 69 -35.91 9.02 -12.30
N ARG A 70 -36.70 9.12 -11.22
CA ARG A 70 -36.33 10.00 -10.09
C ARG A 70 -35.04 9.57 -9.38
N GLY A 71 -34.82 8.26 -9.23
CA GLY A 71 -33.59 7.72 -8.64
C GLY A 71 -32.36 8.02 -9.50
N ASP A 72 -32.48 7.85 -10.82
CA ASP A 72 -31.43 8.14 -11.79
C ASP A 72 -31.15 9.65 -11.84
N ASP A 73 -32.20 10.48 -11.83
CA ASP A 73 -32.08 11.94 -11.74
C ASP A 73 -31.40 12.39 -10.44
N GLN A 74 -31.70 11.73 -9.33
CA GLN A 74 -31.10 12.03 -8.03
C GLN A 74 -29.62 11.61 -7.98
N ALA A 75 -29.29 10.44 -8.52
CA ALA A 75 -27.92 9.95 -8.63
C ALA A 75 -27.09 10.85 -9.57
N GLN A 76 -27.66 11.29 -10.69
CA GLN A 76 -26.99 12.18 -11.63
C GLN A 76 -26.75 13.57 -11.03
N ARG A 77 -27.72 14.12 -10.29
CA ARG A 77 -27.55 15.38 -9.54
C ARG A 77 -26.46 15.26 -8.50
N TRP A 78 -26.50 14.21 -7.68
CA TRP A 78 -25.45 13.94 -6.70
C TRP A 78 -24.06 13.82 -7.34
N LEU A 79 -23.92 13.08 -8.46
CA LEU A 79 -22.66 12.94 -9.16
C LEU A 79 -22.14 14.26 -9.73
N ASN A 80 -23.04 15.09 -10.26
CA ASN A 80 -22.68 16.41 -10.78
C ASN A 80 -22.26 17.37 -9.65
N ASP A 81 -22.93 17.31 -8.49
CA ASP A 81 -22.56 18.10 -7.32
C ASP A 81 -21.23 17.62 -6.72
N PHE A 82 -20.98 16.31 -6.73
CA PHE A 82 -19.71 15.73 -6.30
C PHE A 82 -18.55 16.12 -7.24
N LYS A 83 -18.76 16.08 -8.56
CA LYS A 83 -17.78 16.60 -9.55
C LYS A 83 -17.50 18.08 -9.34
N ARG A 84 -18.55 18.89 -9.09
CA ARG A 84 -18.41 20.32 -8.81
C ARG A 84 -17.64 20.56 -7.52
N TYR A 85 -17.92 19.78 -6.47
CA TYR A 85 -17.15 19.80 -5.22
C TYR A 85 -15.67 19.54 -5.50
N LEU A 86 -15.32 18.42 -6.16
CA LEU A 86 -13.93 18.10 -6.49
C LEU A 86 -13.22 19.16 -7.34
N GLN A 87 -13.93 19.84 -8.24
CA GLN A 87 -13.38 20.94 -9.05
C GLN A 87 -13.23 22.26 -8.27
N GLN A 88 -14.03 22.47 -7.23
CA GLN A 88 -13.99 23.66 -6.37
C GLN A 88 -13.10 23.48 -5.14
N THR A 89 -12.71 22.24 -4.82
CA THR A 89 -11.63 21.95 -3.89
C THR A 89 -10.29 22.30 -4.54
N GLU A 90 -10.05 23.58 -4.79
CA GLU A 90 -8.68 24.08 -4.83
C GLU A 90 -8.01 23.69 -3.50
N PRO A 91 -6.71 23.33 -3.49
CA PRO A 91 -6.02 23.03 -2.25
C PRO A 91 -6.24 24.19 -1.29
N GLU A 92 -6.83 23.92 -0.12
CA GLU A 92 -7.13 24.92 0.90
C GLU A 92 -5.98 25.93 0.96
N GLN A 93 -6.27 27.18 0.57
CA GLN A 93 -5.30 28.25 0.73
C GLN A 93 -4.81 28.22 2.17
N SER A 94 -3.49 28.05 2.32
CA SER A 94 -2.84 27.82 3.59
C SER A 94 -3.37 28.78 4.65
N VAL A 95 -4.18 28.28 5.58
CA VAL A 95 -4.44 28.99 6.82
C VAL A 95 -3.06 29.28 7.41
N LYS A 96 -2.76 30.55 7.69
CA LYS A 96 -1.50 31.00 8.29
C LYS A 96 -1.41 30.50 9.73
N THR A 97 -1.30 29.20 9.94
CA THR A 97 -0.97 28.61 11.22
C THR A 97 0.54 28.60 11.35
N ASN A 98 1.08 29.32 12.34
CA ASN A 98 2.51 29.28 12.65
C ASN A 98 3.00 27.92 13.15
N ASN A 99 2.09 26.97 13.46
CA ASN A 99 2.45 25.64 13.92
C ASN A 99 2.38 24.65 12.74
N TYR A 100 3.51 24.02 12.46
CA TYR A 100 3.65 22.95 11.49
C TYR A 100 4.20 21.69 12.16
N LEU A 101 3.85 20.54 11.62
CA LEU A 101 4.50 19.28 11.96
C LEU A 101 5.58 19.02 10.92
N ILE A 102 6.76 18.64 11.39
CA ILE A 102 7.80 18.06 10.55
C ILE A 102 8.11 16.66 11.07
N TYR A 103 8.66 15.84 10.19
CA TYR A 103 8.87 14.44 10.42
C TYR A 103 10.34 14.11 10.22
N LEU A 104 10.97 13.50 11.21
CA LEU A 104 12.31 12.95 11.07
C LEU A 104 12.17 11.47 10.79
N LEU A 105 12.33 11.10 9.52
CA LEU A 105 12.38 9.73 9.08
C LEU A 105 13.74 9.14 9.46
N ASP A 106 13.72 7.99 10.11
CA ASP A 106 14.91 7.23 10.43
C ASP A 106 14.65 5.74 10.27
N GLN A 107 15.70 5.01 10.01
CA GLN A 107 15.65 3.56 10.02
C GLN A 107 16.92 3.01 10.63
N SER A 108 16.76 2.35 11.77
CA SER A 108 17.86 1.62 12.38
C SER A 108 18.04 0.28 11.66
N VAL A 109 19.27 0.05 11.17
CA VAL A 109 19.69 -1.23 10.57
C VAL A 109 19.51 -2.39 11.55
N SER A 110 19.73 -2.17 12.85
CA SER A 110 19.60 -3.22 13.87
C SER A 110 18.14 -3.54 14.21
N LEU A 111 17.25 -2.54 14.16
CA LEU A 111 15.84 -2.72 14.47
C LEU A 111 15.00 -3.10 13.25
N LYS A 112 15.55 -2.94 12.03
CA LYS A 112 14.85 -3.19 10.75
C LYS A 112 13.49 -2.49 10.64
N LYS A 113 13.33 -1.38 11.36
CA LYS A 113 12.07 -0.64 11.52
C LYS A 113 12.20 0.73 10.91
N LEU A 114 11.26 1.05 10.02
CA LEU A 114 11.09 2.40 9.51
C LEU A 114 10.36 3.23 10.55
N THR A 115 11.03 4.22 11.10
CA THR A 115 10.50 5.03 12.21
C THR A 115 10.40 6.50 11.86
N VAL A 116 9.46 7.19 12.49
CA VAL A 116 9.27 8.63 12.33
C VAL A 116 9.16 9.30 13.69
N ASP A 117 10.03 10.27 13.95
CA ASP A 117 9.80 11.22 15.04
C ASP A 117 9.00 12.42 14.51
N VAL A 118 8.00 12.83 15.28
CA VAL A 118 7.22 14.03 14.97
C VAL A 118 7.75 15.20 15.78
N GLN A 119 8.04 16.29 15.09
CA GLN A 119 8.39 17.55 15.73
C GLN A 119 7.37 18.62 15.39
N LYS A 120 7.03 19.42 16.40
CA LYS A 120 6.30 20.67 16.21
C LYS A 120 7.31 21.77 15.93
N ALA A 121 7.05 22.57 14.91
CA ALA A 121 7.95 23.65 14.50
C ALA A 121 7.18 24.86 13.96
N ARG A 122 7.89 25.96 13.74
CA ARG A 122 7.39 27.16 13.06
C ARG A 122 8.09 27.32 11.72
N ARG A 123 7.33 27.68 10.68
CA ARG A 123 7.87 27.95 9.35
C ARG A 123 7.87 29.46 9.11
N ASN A 124 9.05 30.02 8.88
CA ASN A 124 9.22 31.43 8.55
C ASN A 124 8.81 31.71 7.10
N LYS A 125 8.60 32.98 6.77
CA LYS A 125 8.17 33.41 5.41
C LYS A 125 9.15 32.99 4.30
N ASN A 126 10.43 32.86 4.62
CA ASN A 126 11.48 32.39 3.71
C ASN A 126 11.55 30.85 3.60
N GLY A 127 10.64 30.12 4.25
CA GLY A 127 10.61 28.66 4.27
C GLY A 127 11.48 28.00 5.36
N SER A 128 12.31 28.77 6.08
CA SER A 128 13.17 28.20 7.14
C SER A 128 12.34 27.73 8.34
N ILE A 129 12.78 26.68 9.00
CA ILE A 129 12.12 26.11 10.17
C ILE A 129 12.85 26.56 11.45
N ALA A 130 12.09 26.92 12.48
CA ALA A 130 12.62 27.28 13.80
C ALA A 130 11.71 26.81 14.95
N GLY A 131 12.30 26.71 16.15
CA GLY A 131 11.58 26.41 17.39
C GLY A 131 11.07 24.98 17.44
N GLU A 132 11.87 24.04 16.94
CA GLU A 132 11.50 22.62 16.89
C GLU A 132 11.51 21.99 18.27
N SER A 133 10.47 21.21 18.55
CA SER A 133 10.38 20.39 19.75
C SER A 133 9.71 19.06 19.38
N TYR A 134 10.23 17.95 19.91
CA TYR A 134 9.57 16.66 19.80
C TYR A 134 8.14 16.74 20.31
N TYR A 135 7.23 16.09 19.59
CA TYR A 135 5.81 16.10 19.88
C TYR A 135 5.32 14.67 20.05
N THR A 136 4.93 14.31 21.28
CA THR A 136 4.52 12.95 21.64
C THR A 136 3.04 12.85 21.99
N GLN A 137 2.32 13.97 22.09
CA GLN A 137 0.89 14.01 22.42
C GLN A 137 0.01 13.76 21.18
N TYR A 138 0.21 12.62 20.53
CA TYR A 138 -0.42 12.28 19.24
C TYR A 138 -1.96 12.35 19.25
N GLU A 139 -2.59 12.04 20.37
CA GLU A 139 -4.06 12.13 20.52
C GLU A 139 -4.60 13.55 20.33
N ASN A 140 -3.80 14.58 20.60
CA ASN A 140 -4.24 15.96 20.39
C ASN A 140 -4.33 16.31 18.90
N ILE A 141 -3.62 15.60 18.03
CA ILE A 141 -3.73 15.78 16.57
C ILE A 141 -5.02 15.10 16.07
N THR A 142 -5.26 13.85 16.51
CA THR A 142 -6.43 13.07 16.08
C THR A 142 -7.75 13.65 16.62
N ARG A 143 -7.76 14.13 17.87
CA ARG A 143 -8.92 14.81 18.50
C ARG A 143 -9.08 16.29 18.12
N LYS A 144 -8.26 16.79 17.19
CA LYS A 144 -8.29 18.20 16.71
C LYS A 144 -8.03 19.25 17.81
N HIS A 145 -7.39 18.88 18.92
CA HIS A 145 -6.95 19.83 19.95
C HIS A 145 -5.74 20.65 19.50
N LEU A 146 -4.92 20.12 18.58
CA LEU A 146 -3.88 20.86 17.89
C LEU A 146 -4.45 21.54 16.64
N THR A 147 -4.35 22.87 16.58
CA THR A 147 -4.64 23.64 15.37
C THR A 147 -3.63 23.31 14.27
N LEU A 148 -4.11 22.67 13.22
CA LEU A 148 -3.34 22.20 12.07
C LEU A 148 -4.27 22.20 10.83
N PRO A 149 -3.77 22.53 9.62
CA PRO A 149 -4.54 22.37 8.38
C PRO A 149 -5.07 20.94 8.23
N GLU A 150 -6.27 20.77 7.66
CA GLU A 150 -6.91 19.45 7.60
C GLU A 150 -6.09 18.44 6.79
N GLN A 151 -5.48 18.87 5.67
CA GLN A 151 -4.59 18.02 4.87
C GLN A 151 -3.40 17.48 5.67
N LYS A 152 -2.77 18.31 6.51
CA LYS A 152 -1.64 17.89 7.36
C LYS A 152 -2.10 16.95 8.48
N ARG A 153 -3.32 17.16 9.00
CA ARG A 153 -3.94 16.25 9.97
C ARG A 153 -4.26 14.89 9.35
N GLN A 154 -4.82 14.88 8.14
CA GLN A 154 -5.09 13.65 7.40
C GLN A 154 -3.82 12.87 7.14
N LEU A 155 -2.76 13.55 6.68
CA LEU A 155 -1.45 12.95 6.50
C LEU A 155 -0.92 12.34 7.80
N PHE A 156 -0.96 13.08 8.91
CA PHE A 156 -0.56 12.53 10.22
C PHE A 156 -1.38 11.30 10.59
N ASN A 157 -2.70 11.32 10.42
CA ASN A 157 -3.57 10.19 10.76
C ASN A 157 -3.24 8.94 9.92
N GLN A 158 -2.89 9.11 8.63
CA GLN A 158 -2.45 8.02 7.77
C GLN A 158 -1.16 7.38 8.31
N ILE A 159 -0.18 8.17 8.73
CA ILE A 159 1.08 7.67 9.28
C ILE A 159 0.86 7.03 10.66
N TYR A 160 0.06 7.67 11.51
CA TYR A 160 -0.23 7.21 12.86
C TYR A 160 -0.98 5.86 12.89
N TYR A 161 -1.78 5.58 11.86
CA TYR A 161 -2.43 4.27 11.70
C TYR A 161 -1.43 3.10 11.68
N TYR A 162 -0.34 3.23 10.90
CA TYR A 162 0.70 2.19 10.85
C TYR A 162 1.41 2.04 12.19
N ALA A 163 1.71 3.16 12.85
CA ALA A 163 2.31 3.16 14.18
C ALA A 163 1.45 2.44 15.21
N LYS A 164 0.12 2.57 15.13
CA LYS A 164 -0.80 1.85 16.02
C LYS A 164 -0.86 0.36 15.77
N ILE A 165 -0.79 -0.07 14.51
CA ILE A 165 -0.75 -1.49 14.17
C ILE A 165 0.58 -2.13 14.58
N ASN A 166 1.68 -1.39 14.46
CA ASN A 166 3.02 -1.86 14.78
C ASN A 166 3.38 -1.73 16.27
N SER A 167 2.57 -1.02 17.08
CA SER A 167 2.85 -0.82 18.50
C SER A 167 2.37 -1.99 19.34
N ASP A 168 3.28 -2.58 20.12
CA ASP A 168 2.91 -3.37 21.29
C ASP A 168 2.45 -2.39 22.38
N GLU A 169 1.15 -2.36 22.69
CA GLU A 169 0.40 -1.35 23.47
C GLU A 169 0.93 -1.00 24.89
N ARG A 170 2.08 -1.54 25.30
CA ARG A 170 2.58 -1.46 26.68
C ARG A 170 3.37 -0.19 27.00
N PHE A 171 3.84 0.58 26.02
CA PHE A 171 4.67 1.77 26.28
C PHE A 171 4.40 2.93 25.30
N TYR A 172 4.46 4.15 25.83
CA TYR A 172 4.49 5.37 25.01
C TYR A 172 5.79 5.39 24.19
N GLN A 173 5.69 5.23 22.88
CA GLN A 173 6.84 5.38 21.98
C GLN A 173 6.93 6.83 21.50
N SER A 174 8.11 7.43 21.66
CA SER A 174 8.39 8.76 21.13
C SER A 174 8.52 8.73 19.61
N ASN A 175 8.99 7.61 19.05
CA ASN A 175 9.07 7.36 17.62
C ASN A 175 7.90 6.49 17.14
N LEU A 176 7.37 6.80 15.96
CA LEU A 176 6.28 6.09 15.32
C LEU A 176 6.86 5.01 14.39
N ASP A 177 6.61 3.73 14.66
CA ASP A 177 6.99 2.63 13.77
C ASP A 177 6.03 2.53 12.58
N ILE A 178 6.47 2.98 11.42
CA ILE A 178 5.67 3.04 10.20
C ILE A 178 6.09 1.96 9.19
N SER A 179 6.74 0.90 9.67
CA SER A 179 7.11 -0.24 8.85
C SER A 179 5.88 -0.82 8.14
N SER A 180 6.09 -1.35 6.93
CA SER A 180 5.05 -1.86 6.03
C SER A 180 4.04 -0.80 5.56
N ILE A 181 4.37 0.49 5.67
CA ILE A 181 3.57 1.56 5.06
C ILE A 181 3.38 1.32 3.57
N LEU A 182 2.14 1.48 3.09
CA LEU A 182 1.80 1.30 1.68
C LEU A 182 2.44 2.38 0.82
N LEU A 183 2.91 2.00 -0.37
CA LEU A 183 3.60 2.89 -1.32
C LEU A 183 2.90 4.22 -1.53
N GLU A 184 1.59 4.24 -1.81
CA GLU A 184 0.86 5.48 -2.09
C GLU A 184 0.81 6.43 -0.87
N HIS A 185 0.67 5.86 0.33
CA HIS A 185 0.72 6.63 1.57
C HIS A 185 2.13 7.15 1.83
N PHE A 186 3.15 6.33 1.56
CA PHE A 186 4.54 6.73 1.74
C PHE A 186 4.98 7.78 0.74
N LYS A 187 4.61 7.65 -0.54
CA LYS A 187 4.83 8.64 -1.59
C LYS A 187 4.18 9.97 -1.23
N SER A 188 2.91 9.96 -0.83
CA SER A 188 2.20 11.17 -0.37
C SER A 188 2.87 11.81 0.84
N PHE A 189 3.40 11.00 1.76
CA PHE A 189 4.14 11.46 2.93
C PHE A 189 5.43 12.17 2.56
N ILE A 190 6.27 11.59 1.70
CA ILE A 190 7.49 12.25 1.22
C ILE A 190 7.14 13.51 0.41
N GLN A 191 6.14 13.46 -0.48
CA GLN A 191 5.70 14.59 -1.29
C GLN A 191 5.09 15.75 -0.48
N SER A 192 4.78 15.54 0.80
CA SER A 192 4.27 16.60 1.69
C SER A 192 5.26 17.76 1.90
N GLY A 193 6.55 17.53 1.66
CA GLY A 193 7.63 18.50 1.84
C GLY A 193 8.04 18.74 3.30
N ASP A 194 7.54 17.93 4.24
CA ASP A 194 7.79 18.07 5.68
C ASP A 194 8.60 16.91 6.29
N VAL A 195 9.11 16.00 5.46
CA VAL A 195 9.87 14.81 5.89
C VAL A 195 11.36 15.02 5.68
N TYR A 196 12.16 14.74 6.69
CA TYR A 196 13.61 14.94 6.71
C TYR A 196 14.29 13.64 7.12
N TRP A 197 15.46 13.33 6.55
CA TRP A 197 16.23 12.17 6.97
C TRP A 197 17.01 12.48 8.26
N GLN A 198 16.62 11.86 9.37
CA GLN A 198 17.22 11.90 10.73
C GLN A 198 17.33 13.27 11.41
N LYS A 199 17.68 14.33 10.68
CA LYS A 199 17.94 15.68 11.18
C LYS A 199 17.39 16.72 10.20
N LYS A 200 16.81 17.78 10.75
CA LYS A 200 16.32 18.95 9.99
C LYS A 200 17.41 19.76 9.27
N SER A 201 18.68 19.56 9.63
CA SER A 201 19.80 20.24 8.95
C SER A 201 19.92 19.81 7.49
N HIS A 202 19.26 18.71 7.12
CA HIS A 202 19.15 18.24 5.76
C HIS A 202 18.00 18.93 5.03
N THR A 203 18.04 18.87 3.70
CA THR A 203 16.89 19.29 2.89
C THR A 203 15.77 18.27 3.10
N ALA A 204 14.52 18.73 3.02
CA ALA A 204 13.39 17.80 3.03
C ALA A 204 13.56 16.75 1.92
N LEU A 205 13.25 15.50 2.24
CA LEU A 205 13.26 14.40 1.30
C LEU A 205 12.29 14.68 0.15
N LYS A 206 12.71 14.34 -1.06
CA LYS A 206 11.89 14.47 -2.26
C LYS A 206 11.59 13.09 -2.82
N TRP A 207 10.39 12.92 -3.35
CA TRP A 207 10.09 11.72 -4.12
C TRP A 207 10.83 11.78 -5.46
N SER A 208 11.45 10.67 -5.82
CA SER A 208 12.11 10.45 -7.10
C SER A 208 11.24 9.50 -7.93
N GLU A 209 10.97 9.88 -9.17
CA GLU A 209 10.34 8.98 -10.15
C GLU A 209 11.35 7.94 -10.70
N GLN A 210 12.63 8.06 -10.35
CA GLN A 210 13.63 7.03 -10.62
C GLN A 210 13.43 5.86 -9.64
N GLY A 211 12.81 4.77 -10.10
CA GLY A 211 12.77 3.51 -9.35
C GLY A 211 13.88 2.55 -9.80
N TYR A 212 14.17 1.52 -9.01
CA TYR A 212 15.17 0.50 -9.37
C TYR A 212 14.60 -0.90 -9.22
N HIS A 213 14.95 -1.81 -10.14
CA HIS A 213 14.76 -3.23 -9.94
C HIS A 213 15.82 -3.77 -8.99
N ILE A 214 15.40 -4.63 -8.07
CA ILE A 214 16.31 -5.34 -7.17
C ILE A 214 16.81 -6.59 -7.91
N GLU A 215 18.13 -6.67 -8.10
CA GLU A 215 18.80 -7.87 -8.60
C GLU A 215 19.67 -8.46 -7.50
N LEU A 216 19.57 -9.78 -7.35
CA LEU A 216 20.45 -10.56 -6.48
C LEU A 216 21.50 -11.25 -7.35
N ILE A 217 22.76 -11.21 -6.92
CA ILE A 217 23.89 -11.75 -7.68
C ILE A 217 24.83 -12.50 -6.75
N TRP A 218 25.19 -13.73 -7.09
CA TRP A 218 26.23 -14.47 -6.38
C TRP A 218 27.61 -13.85 -6.61
N GLN A 219 28.31 -13.60 -5.51
CA GLN A 219 29.70 -13.13 -5.53
C GLN A 219 30.59 -14.11 -4.76
N GLN A 220 31.75 -14.44 -5.34
CA GLN A 220 32.76 -15.25 -4.67
C GLN A 220 33.59 -14.40 -3.71
N GLY A 221 33.82 -14.93 -2.52
CA GLY A 221 34.74 -14.35 -1.55
C GLY A 221 36.20 -14.43 -2.03
N ILE A 222 37.08 -13.72 -1.32
CA ILE A 222 38.49 -13.47 -1.71
C ILE A 222 39.25 -14.77 -2.01
N ASN A 223 38.94 -15.85 -1.30
CA ASN A 223 39.63 -17.15 -1.44
C ASN A 223 38.90 -18.16 -2.35
N LYS A 224 37.80 -17.77 -3.01
CA LYS A 224 36.94 -18.64 -3.85
C LYS A 224 36.38 -19.89 -3.15
N GLN A 225 36.39 -19.92 -1.83
CA GLN A 225 35.84 -21.00 -1.00
C GLN A 225 34.54 -20.60 -0.31
N THR A 226 34.13 -19.35 -0.51
CA THR A 226 32.92 -18.77 0.06
C THR A 226 32.17 -18.01 -1.01
N GLU A 227 30.86 -17.94 -0.86
CA GLU A 227 29.96 -17.20 -1.74
C GLU A 227 28.94 -16.44 -0.91
N HIS A 228 28.46 -15.30 -1.42
CA HIS A 228 27.35 -14.58 -0.81
C HIS A 228 26.48 -13.94 -1.88
N LEU A 229 25.21 -13.67 -1.53
CA LEU A 229 24.32 -12.89 -2.37
C LEU A 229 24.60 -11.39 -2.16
N ASN A 230 24.90 -10.70 -3.24
CA ASN A 230 24.98 -9.25 -3.29
C ASN A 230 23.67 -8.67 -3.83
N ILE A 231 23.30 -7.47 -3.36
CA ILE A 231 22.13 -6.74 -3.85
C ILE A 231 22.60 -5.60 -4.73
N GLU A 232 22.15 -5.60 -5.97
CA GLU A 232 22.29 -4.47 -6.90
C GLU A 232 20.93 -3.83 -7.18
N LEU A 233 20.93 -2.50 -7.27
CA LEU A 233 19.79 -1.73 -7.75
C LEU A 233 20.01 -1.34 -9.20
N VAL A 234 19.11 -1.76 -10.09
CA VAL A 234 19.28 -1.63 -11.55
C VAL A 234 18.17 -0.80 -12.18
N ASN A 235 18.54 0.17 -13.01
CA ASN A 235 17.63 0.91 -13.88
C ASN A 235 18.34 1.23 -15.21
N GLY A 236 18.00 0.50 -16.26
CA GLY A 236 18.67 0.60 -17.55
C GLY A 236 20.16 0.28 -17.41
N ASP A 237 21.02 1.20 -17.83
CA ASP A 237 22.48 1.08 -17.73
C ASP A 237 23.03 1.41 -16.34
N ILE A 238 22.20 1.94 -15.43
CA ILE A 238 22.60 2.27 -14.07
C ILE A 238 22.52 1.01 -13.22
N ARG A 239 23.66 0.61 -12.63
CA ARG A 239 23.75 -0.47 -11.64
C ARG A 239 24.44 0.06 -10.39
N LEU A 240 23.77 -0.06 -9.24
CA LEU A 240 24.26 0.42 -7.95
C LEU A 240 24.40 -0.77 -7.00
N ASP A 241 25.64 -1.13 -6.69
CA ASP A 241 25.95 -2.06 -5.60
C ASP A 241 25.69 -1.37 -4.25
N LEU A 242 24.80 -1.94 -3.43
CA LEU A 242 24.46 -1.36 -2.12
C LEU A 242 25.64 -1.37 -1.14
N LYS A 243 26.56 -2.35 -1.23
CA LYS A 243 27.74 -2.39 -0.35
C LYS A 243 28.68 -1.21 -0.64
N SER A 244 28.86 -0.88 -1.91
CA SER A 244 29.67 0.25 -2.36
C SER A 244 28.98 1.61 -2.21
N ASN A 245 27.66 1.64 -2.04
CA ASN A 245 26.86 2.87 -1.93
C ASN A 245 26.09 2.94 -0.59
N PRO A 246 26.78 3.09 0.57
CA PRO A 246 26.15 3.04 1.90
C PRO A 246 25.20 4.23 2.19
N HIS A 247 25.22 5.27 1.35
CA HIS A 247 24.25 6.37 1.40
C HIS A 247 22.87 5.99 0.85
N ILE A 248 22.78 4.86 0.15
CA ILE A 248 21.53 4.29 -0.33
C ILE A 248 21.10 3.21 0.65
N GLN A 249 19.90 3.36 1.20
CA GLN A 249 19.33 2.38 2.12
C GLN A 249 17.97 1.92 1.60
N ILE A 250 17.73 0.62 1.68
CA ILE A 250 16.38 0.07 1.54
C ILE A 250 15.55 0.58 2.72
N LEU A 251 14.27 0.83 2.52
CA LEU A 251 13.33 1.26 3.54
C LEU A 251 12.26 0.17 3.73
N ALA A 252 11.86 -0.05 4.97
CA ALA A 252 10.85 -1.04 5.35
C ALA A 252 9.41 -0.61 5.01
N SER A 253 9.16 -0.14 3.78
CA SER A 253 7.83 0.10 3.20
C SER A 253 7.33 -1.11 2.41
N GLN A 254 6.07 -1.07 1.95
CA GLN A 254 5.47 -2.12 1.12
C GLN A 254 4.80 -1.55 -0.17
N PRO A 255 5.31 -1.90 -1.37
CA PRO A 255 6.62 -2.51 -1.64
C PRO A 255 7.80 -1.69 -1.07
N PRO A 256 9.01 -2.28 -1.00
CA PRO A 256 10.19 -1.57 -0.52
C PRO A 256 10.48 -0.31 -1.33
N CYS A 257 10.99 0.71 -0.65
CA CYS A 257 11.52 1.92 -1.26
C CYS A 257 13.01 2.02 -0.93
N TYR A 258 13.75 2.89 -1.61
CA TYR A 258 15.09 3.30 -1.21
C TYR A 258 15.07 4.74 -0.73
N VAL A 259 16.02 5.11 0.14
CA VAL A 259 16.44 6.49 0.37
C VAL A 259 17.86 6.64 -0.15
N ASP A 260 18.09 7.68 -0.94
CA ASP A 260 19.43 8.18 -1.24
C ASP A 260 19.67 9.42 -0.39
N ILE A 261 20.50 9.26 0.64
CA ILE A 261 20.80 10.29 1.63
C ILE A 261 21.63 11.43 1.02
N GLN A 262 22.48 11.13 0.03
CA GLN A 262 23.29 12.16 -0.64
C GLN A 262 22.41 13.06 -1.50
N GLN A 263 21.47 12.46 -2.24
CA GLN A 263 20.55 13.21 -3.11
C GLN A 263 19.32 13.75 -2.36
N ASN A 264 19.10 13.34 -1.11
CA ASN A 264 17.89 13.61 -0.33
C ASN A 264 16.61 13.17 -1.07
N THR A 265 16.66 12.00 -1.68
CA THR A 265 15.55 11.45 -2.47
C THR A 265 15.08 10.11 -1.93
N VAL A 266 13.80 9.82 -2.10
CA VAL A 266 13.20 8.51 -1.86
C VAL A 266 12.56 8.04 -3.15
N GLY A 267 12.74 6.79 -3.53
CA GLY A 267 12.10 6.22 -4.71
C GLY A 267 11.70 4.77 -4.50
N GLN A 268 10.94 4.23 -5.45
CA GLN A 268 10.42 2.87 -5.38
C GLN A 268 11.49 1.82 -5.73
N LEU A 269 11.43 0.67 -5.08
CA LEU A 269 12.12 -0.54 -5.51
C LEU A 269 11.11 -1.51 -6.12
N TYR A 270 11.49 -2.14 -7.23
CA TYR A 270 10.72 -3.15 -7.95
C TYR A 270 11.34 -4.53 -7.74
N GLY A 271 10.48 -5.52 -7.53
CA GLY A 271 10.89 -6.91 -7.29
C GLY A 271 9.90 -7.63 -6.39
N GLU A 272 10.10 -8.93 -6.23
CA GLU A 272 9.24 -9.79 -5.40
C GLU A 272 9.69 -9.84 -3.93
N TYR A 273 10.79 -9.17 -3.60
CA TYR A 273 11.42 -9.26 -2.27
C TYR A 273 10.84 -8.25 -1.28
N THR A 274 10.63 -8.69 -0.04
CA THR A 274 10.27 -7.80 1.07
C THR A 274 11.51 -7.12 1.65
N ALA A 275 11.36 -5.95 2.26
CA ALA A 275 12.47 -5.25 2.90
C ALA A 275 13.16 -6.11 3.98
N ASN A 276 12.38 -6.88 4.75
CA ASN A 276 12.95 -7.76 5.79
C ASN A 276 13.85 -8.84 5.20
N LEU A 277 13.42 -9.48 4.12
CA LEU A 277 14.24 -10.46 3.40
C LEU A 277 15.52 -9.83 2.86
N LEU A 278 15.42 -8.64 2.26
CA LEU A 278 16.59 -7.91 1.76
C LEU A 278 17.56 -7.54 2.89
N TYR A 279 17.09 -7.17 4.08
CA TYR A 279 17.99 -6.97 5.23
C TYR A 279 18.69 -8.25 5.67
N HIS A 280 18.05 -9.42 5.55
CA HIS A 280 18.73 -10.68 5.82
C HIS A 280 19.85 -10.93 4.82
N PHE A 281 19.65 -10.65 3.53
CA PHE A 281 20.69 -10.76 2.52
C PHE A 281 21.82 -9.73 2.68
N LEU A 282 21.49 -8.48 3.06
CA LEU A 282 22.53 -7.47 3.37
C LEU A 282 23.45 -7.88 4.51
N GLN A 283 22.95 -8.68 5.46
CA GLN A 283 23.70 -9.21 6.60
C GLN A 283 24.21 -10.65 6.36
N MET A 284 24.06 -11.17 5.15
CA MET A 284 24.50 -12.52 4.81
C MET A 284 26.03 -12.60 4.95
N PRO A 285 26.56 -13.49 5.80
CA PRO A 285 27.99 -13.74 5.85
C PRO A 285 28.44 -14.47 4.59
N ASP A 286 29.74 -14.44 4.33
CA ASP A 286 30.37 -15.31 3.34
C ASP A 286 30.08 -16.78 3.67
N LEU A 287 29.28 -17.45 2.84
CA LEU A 287 28.84 -18.81 3.03
C LEU A 287 29.86 -19.79 2.46
N PRO A 288 30.44 -20.71 3.26
CA PRO A 288 31.33 -21.73 2.75
C PRO A 288 30.65 -22.61 1.69
N SER A 289 31.38 -23.01 0.64
CA SER A 289 30.81 -23.80 -0.46
C SER A 289 30.15 -25.11 -0.03
N MET A 290 30.58 -25.69 1.10
CA MET A 290 29.98 -26.90 1.67
C MET A 290 28.54 -26.70 2.21
N LEU A 291 28.14 -25.47 2.50
CA LEU A 291 26.79 -25.12 2.99
C LEU A 291 25.85 -24.65 1.86
N LEU A 292 26.36 -24.41 0.64
CA LEU A 292 25.54 -24.00 -0.50
C LEU A 292 24.41 -24.99 -0.82
N PRO A 293 24.63 -26.32 -0.87
CA PRO A 293 23.56 -27.26 -1.16
C PRO A 293 22.43 -27.25 -0.12
N GLU A 294 22.76 -26.96 1.14
CA GLU A 294 21.77 -26.82 2.21
C GLU A 294 20.95 -25.52 2.04
N PHE A 295 21.63 -24.41 1.72
CA PHE A 295 20.98 -23.14 1.43
C PHE A 295 20.05 -23.22 0.21
N GLU A 296 20.49 -23.83 -0.89
CA GLU A 296 19.67 -24.07 -2.09
C GLU A 296 18.44 -24.91 -1.75
N LYS A 297 18.61 -26.02 -1.01
CA LYS A 297 17.49 -26.86 -0.61
C LYS A 297 16.46 -26.10 0.23
N LEU A 298 16.93 -25.23 1.13
CA LEU A 298 16.05 -24.40 1.96
C LEU A 298 15.29 -23.38 1.11
N THR A 299 15.96 -22.68 0.20
CA THR A 299 15.34 -21.63 -0.63
C THR A 299 14.30 -22.17 -1.60
N HIS A 300 14.45 -23.41 -2.08
CA HIS A 300 13.44 -24.09 -2.90
C HIS A 300 12.14 -24.42 -2.14
N GLN A 301 12.16 -24.44 -0.80
CA GLN A 301 10.99 -24.76 0.03
C GLN A 301 10.09 -23.56 0.31
N TYR A 302 10.60 -22.33 0.20
CA TYR A 302 9.88 -21.12 0.57
C TYR A 302 9.63 -20.24 -0.66
N SER A 303 8.37 -19.88 -0.90
CA SER A 303 7.95 -19.04 -2.03
C SER A 303 8.74 -17.74 -2.16
N ASP A 304 9.05 -17.11 -1.04
CA ASP A 304 9.63 -15.76 -0.97
C ASP A 304 11.10 -15.71 -1.45
N VAL A 305 11.74 -16.87 -1.58
CA VAL A 305 13.14 -17.04 -1.99
C VAL A 305 13.30 -18.11 -3.07
N LYS A 306 12.20 -18.55 -3.68
CA LYS A 306 12.22 -19.62 -4.68
C LYS A 306 12.92 -19.21 -5.98
N ASN A 307 12.91 -17.91 -6.28
CA ASN A 307 13.46 -17.33 -7.51
C ASN A 307 14.83 -16.66 -7.28
N LEU A 308 15.63 -17.17 -6.33
CA LEU A 308 17.02 -16.71 -6.18
C LEU A 308 17.85 -17.16 -7.40
N PRO A 309 18.86 -16.35 -7.79
CA PRO A 309 19.74 -16.63 -8.94
C PRO A 309 20.60 -17.89 -8.76
#